data_AF-A0A1Y3ED21-F1
#
_entry.id   AF-A0A1Y3ED21-F1
#
_cell.length_a   1.000
_cell.length_b   1.000
_cell.length_c   1.000
_cell.angle_alpha   90.00
_cell.angle_beta   90.00
_cell.angle_gamma   90.00
#
_symmetry.space_group_name_H-M   'P 1'
#
loop_
_entity.id
_entity.type
_entity.pdbx_description
1 polymer ?
#
loop_
_entity_poly.entity_id
_entity_poly.type
_entity_poly.pdbx_seq_one_letter_code
_entity_poly.pdbx_strand_id
1 'polypeptide(L)' 'MSFRLHSGGGWLKRDFEECLEMGMDWTLREGYSWAEDKEHCEEYGRMLEADPAKVSTRAKKRGLPQVFRFQI' A
#
# COMPACT_ATOMS: atom_id res chain seq x y z
N MET A 1 -15.00 12.37 -2.63
CA MET A 1 -13.77 11.70 -2.17
C MET A 1 -13.83 11.58 -0.65
N SER A 2 -14.09 10.38 -0.13
CA SER A 2 -13.96 10.12 1.30
C SER A 2 -12.58 9.51 1.51
N PHE A 3 -11.55 10.35 1.58
CA PHE A 3 -10.24 9.90 2.03
C PHE A 3 -10.43 9.27 3.41
N ARG A 4 -10.06 8.00 3.59
CA ARG A 4 -10.11 7.38 4.90
C ARG A 4 -9.00 8.00 5.73
N LEU A 5 -9.26 9.18 6.29
CA LEU A 5 -8.44 9.77 7.33
C LEU A 5 -8.42 8.74 8.45
N HIS A 6 -7.31 8.01 8.57
CA HIS A 6 -7.03 7.19 9.73
C HIS A 6 -6.98 8.16 10.91
N SER A 7 -8.10 8.26 11.61
CA SER A 7 -8.32 9.17 12.71
C SER A 7 -7.40 8.76 13.86
N GLY A 8 -6.21 9.37 13.91
CA GLY A 8 -5.32 9.38 15.07
C GLY A 8 -4.54 8.10 15.38
N GLY A 9 -4.68 7.02 14.62
CA GLY A 9 -3.92 5.78 14.78
C GLY A 9 -2.92 5.60 13.62
N GLY A 10 -1.64 5.50 13.93
CA GLY A 10 -0.61 5.24 12.91
C GLY A 10 -0.88 3.94 12.14
N TRP A 11 -0.32 3.85 10.94
CA TRP A 11 -0.45 2.73 10.02
C TRP A 11 -0.08 1.39 10.67
N LEU A 12 -0.94 0.39 10.53
CA LEU A 12 -0.69 -0.93 11.10
C LEU A 12 0.17 -1.76 10.14
N LYS A 13 0.88 -2.73 10.72
CA LYS A 13 1.63 -3.73 9.95
C LYS A 13 0.74 -4.43 8.90
N ARG A 14 -0.54 -4.65 9.23
CA ARG A 14 -1.51 -5.29 8.33
C ARG A 14 -1.76 -4.44 7.07
N ASP A 15 -1.90 -3.12 7.21
CA ASP A 15 -2.14 -2.22 6.08
C ASP A 15 -0.97 -2.27 5.08
N PHE A 16 0.25 -2.40 5.59
CA PHE A 16 1.44 -2.59 4.77
C PHE A 16 1.51 -3.95 4.08
N GLU A 17 1.11 -5.03 4.76
CA GLU A 17 1.04 -6.35 4.14
C GLU A 17 -0.03 -6.41 3.05
N GLU A 18 -1.19 -5.80 3.28
CA GLU A 18 -2.24 -5.61 2.29
C GLU A 18 -1.76 -4.78 1.09
N CYS A 19 -1.01 -3.69 1.33
CA CYS A 19 -0.42 -2.89 0.26
C CYS A 19 0.58 -3.68 -0.59
N LEU A 20 1.36 -4.59 0.00
CA LEU A 20 2.32 -5.42 -0.73
C LEU A 20 1.63 -6.47 -1.63
N GLU A 21 0.47 -6.98 -1.23
CA GLU A 21 -0.27 -7.99 -1.98
C GLU A 21 -1.20 -7.39 -3.06
N MET A 22 -1.85 -6.28 -2.73
CA MET A 22 -2.82 -5.64 -3.61
C MET A 22 -2.23 -4.55 -4.52
N GLY A 23 -1.04 -4.01 -4.21
CA GLY A 23 -0.41 -2.97 -5.03
C GLY A 23 -1.32 -1.76 -5.24
N MET A 24 -1.52 -1.36 -6.49
CA MET A 24 -2.37 -0.20 -6.84
C MET A 24 -3.85 -0.39 -6.50
N ASP A 25 -4.35 -1.62 -6.36
CA ASP A 25 -5.73 -1.84 -5.90
C ASP A 25 -5.91 -1.31 -4.46
N TRP A 26 -4.87 -1.41 -3.63
CA TRP A 26 -4.89 -0.88 -2.27
C TRP A 26 -4.92 0.66 -2.28
N THR A 27 -4.09 1.29 -3.11
CA THR A 27 -4.04 2.76 -3.22
C THR A 27 -5.35 3.33 -3.75
N LEU A 28 -5.99 2.65 -4.70
CA LEU A 28 -7.29 3.04 -5.23
C LEU A 28 -8.38 2.95 -4.16
N ARG A 29 -8.37 1.88 -3.35
CA ARG A 29 -9.32 1.67 -2.25
C ARG A 29 -9.20 2.71 -1.15
N GLU A 30 -7.98 3.07 -0.76
CA GLU A 30 -7.75 4.09 0.28
C GLU A 30 -7.87 5.53 -0.26
N GLY A 31 -7.96 5.70 -1.59
CA GLY A 31 -8.22 6.99 -2.25
C GLY A 31 -6.96 7.79 -2.59
N TYR A 32 -5.81 7.12 -2.75
CA TYR A 32 -4.53 7.71 -3.14
C TYR A 32 -4.30 7.81 -4.65
N SER A 33 -4.98 6.96 -5.43
CA SER A 33 -4.87 6.91 -6.89
C SER A 33 -6.25 6.99 -7.54
N TRP A 34 -6.27 7.34 -8.83
CA TRP A 34 -7.47 7.29 -9.66
C TRP A 34 -7.59 5.96 -10.39
N ALA A 35 -8.78 5.67 -10.92
CA ALA A 35 -9.04 4.40 -11.61
C ALA A 35 -8.21 4.29 -12.89
N GLU A 36 -8.02 5.43 -13.56
CA GLU A 36 -7.27 5.59 -14.80
C GLU A 36 -5.76 5.34 -14.59
N ASP A 37 -5.21 5.65 -13.40
CA ASP A 37 -3.79 5.42 -13.10
C ASP A 37 -3.43 3.94 -13.23
N LYS A 38 -4.35 3.06 -12.83
CA LYS A 38 -4.18 1.61 -12.89
C LYS A 38 -4.04 1.10 -14.33
N GLU A 39 -4.77 1.69 -15.27
CA GLU A 39 -4.75 1.26 -16.69
C GLU A 39 -3.43 1.60 -17.39
N HIS A 40 -2.64 2.52 -16.83
CA HIS A 40 -1.37 2.98 -17.40
C HIS A 40 -0.14 2.37 -16.72
N CYS A 41 -0.32 1.50 -15.73
CA CYS A 41 0.78 0.78 -15.07
C CYS A 41 0.89 -0.65 -15.60
N GLU A 42 2.14 -1.13 -15.73
CA GLU A 42 2.44 -2.53 -16.04
C GLU A 42 1.73 -3.46 -15.05
N GLU A 43 1.17 -4.57 -15.54
CA GLU A 43 0.37 -5.53 -14.74
C GLU A 43 -0.74 -4.86 -13.91
N TYR A 44 -1.29 -3.73 -14.37
CA TYR A 44 -2.24 -2.92 -13.62
C TYR A 44 -1.75 -2.52 -12.21
N GLY A 45 -0.44 -2.38 -12.05
CA GLY A 45 0.20 -2.01 -10.79
C GLY A 45 0.08 -3.06 -9.68
N ARG A 46 -0.15 -4.33 -10.03
CA ARG A 46 -0.24 -5.44 -9.07
C ARG A 46 0.24 -6.77 -9.67
N MET A 47 1.16 -7.42 -8.98
CA MET A 47 1.52 -8.80 -9.29
C MET A 47 0.66 -9.79 -8.49
N LEU A 48 -0.07 -10.67 -9.18
CA LEU A 48 -0.97 -11.65 -8.52
C LEU A 48 -0.24 -12.67 -7.64
N GLU A 49 1.03 -12.94 -7.94
CA GLU A 49 1.86 -13.89 -7.19
C GLU A 49 2.58 -13.26 -6.00
N ALA A 50 2.35 -11.97 -5.72
CA ALA A 50 2.98 -11.28 -4.60
C ALA A 50 2.54 -11.87 -3.25
N ASP A 51 3.48 -12.46 -2.52
CA ASP A 51 3.25 -13.04 -1.19
C ASP A 51 4.02 -12.25 -0.10
N PRO A 52 3.32 -11.45 0.73
CA PRO A 52 3.96 -10.73 1.84
C PRO A 52 4.66 -11.65 2.86
N ALA A 53 4.30 -12.93 2.96
CA ALA A 53 4.95 -13.88 3.86
C ALA A 53 6.40 -14.19 3.45
N LYS A 54 6.73 -14.04 2.16
CA LYS A 54 8.11 -14.18 1.66
C LYS A 54 8.99 -12.97 1.97
N VAL A 55 8.39 -11.85 2.37
CA VAL A 55 9.12 -10.62 2.72
C VAL A 55 9.58 -10.67 4.17
N SER A 56 10.91 -10.61 4.38
CA SER A 56 11.49 -10.67 5.72
C SER A 56 10.99 -9.54 6.64
N THR A 57 10.91 -9.81 7.95
CA THR A 57 10.55 -8.82 8.96
C THR A 57 11.46 -7.58 8.92
N ARG A 58 12.74 -7.76 8.58
CA ARG A 58 13.70 -6.65 8.44
C ARG A 58 13.34 -5.74 7.27
N ALA A 59 12.97 -6.30 6.12
CA ALA A 59 12.53 -5.53 4.95
C ALA A 59 11.23 -4.76 5.25
N LYS A 60 10.25 -5.42 5.88
CA LYS A 60 8.99 -4.77 6.28
C LYS A 60 9.21 -3.60 7.24
N LYS A 61 10.04 -3.79 8.28
CA LYS A 61 10.38 -2.72 9.24
C LYS A 61 11.05 -1.51 8.59
N ARG A 62 11.84 -1.73 7.53
CA ARG A 62 12.49 -0.65 6.77
C ARG A 62 11.52 0.07 5.83
N GLY A 63 10.66 -0.66 5.14
CA GLY A 63 9.73 -0.10 4.14
C GLY A 63 8.53 0.62 4.75
N LEU A 64 8.00 0.15 5.87
CA LEU A 64 6.83 0.73 6.54
C LEU A 64 6.93 2.25 6.74
N PRO A 65 8.01 2.81 7.34
CA PRO A 65 8.14 4.25 7.47
C PRO A 65 8.36 4.97 6.14
N GLN A 66 8.87 4.32 5.09
CA GLN A 66 9.13 5.00 3.82
C GLN A 66 7.86 5.26 3.02
N VAL A 67 6.90 4.34 3.08
CA VAL A 67 5.64 4.45 2.35
C VAL A 67 4.63 5.27 3.14
N PHE A 68 4.60 5.11 4.46
CA PHE A 68 3.50 5.62 5.28
C PHE A 68 3.87 6.70 6.30
N ARG A 69 5.16 7.04 6.45
CA ARG A 69 5.58 8.14 7.33
C ARG A 69 5.82 9.40 6.51
N PHE A 70 4.76 10.17 6.30
CA PHE A 70 4.91 11.61 6.11
C PHE A 70 5.21 12.22 7.48
N GLN A 71 6.50 12.38 7.82
CA GLN A 71 6.92 13.40 8.78
C GLN A 71 7.32 14.63 7.96
N ILE A 72 6.35 15.52 7.75
CA ILE A 72 6.57 16.95 7.54
C ILE A 72 5.54 17.68 8.40
#